data_AF-A0A1I5AEY1-F1
#
_entry.id   AF-A0A1I5AEY1-F1
#
_cell.length_a   1.000
_cell.length_b   1.000
_cell.length_c   1.000
_cell.angle_alpha   90.00
_cell.angle_beta   90.00
_cell.angle_gamma   90.00
#
_symmetry.space_group_name_H-M   'P 1'
#
loop_
_entity.id
_entity.type
_entity.pdbx_description
1 polymer ?
#
loop_
_entity_poly.entity_id
_entity_poly.type
_entity_poly.pdbx_seq_one_letter_code
_entity_poly.pdbx_strand_id
1 'polypeptide(L)'
;MSCCCGINDSDVLFEYATNGGYTTLDFSDMIDTLRPYLELLYFITGGPVLAVFAFLALKQITVAKQNARTASQREAYRIAAEQVKCYAHEVIPLLNELDKLIDEKAINVFSNAQIEVEDSGVRVKNKWNDGDLDKLVEIAPTLVSALNRLEVFALFFTSRVASEQIAYSSIGTTYVRSVKKLLPAFIGLANKNSYENILKLFLLWHQRKESERLEQEKADIQKRLRKIGDKKIEAIGTND
;
A
#
# COMPACT_ATOMS: atom_id res chain seq x y z
N MET A 1 39.34 26.14 7.63
CA MET A 1 39.78 24.80 8.10
C MET A 1 39.36 23.81 7.02
N SER A 2 40.22 23.15 6.26
CA SER A 2 41.65 22.85 6.39
C SER A 2 42.37 23.01 5.04
N CYS A 3 43.64 23.38 5.15
CA CYS A 3 44.66 23.42 4.12
C CYS A 3 45.06 22.01 3.63
N CYS A 4 45.62 21.94 2.41
CA CYS A 4 46.83 21.18 2.03
C CYS A 4 47.09 21.44 0.52
N CYS A 5 47.96 22.38 0.15
CA CYS A 5 49.42 22.23 -0.07
C CYS A 5 49.77 21.20 -1.15
N GLY A 6 50.10 21.73 -2.34
CA GLY A 6 50.82 21.02 -3.38
C GLY A 6 52.29 20.85 -3.02
N ILE A 7 52.87 19.75 -3.49
CA ILE A 7 54.30 19.43 -3.37
C ILE A 7 54.87 19.39 -4.78
N ASN A 8 55.91 20.20 -4.98
CA ASN A 8 56.75 20.26 -6.16
C ASN A 8 57.52 18.94 -6.33
N ASP A 9 57.40 18.33 -7.50
CA ASP A 9 58.40 17.38 -7.99
C ASP A 9 59.70 18.15 -8.24
N SER A 10 60.74 17.76 -7.50
CA SER A 10 62.10 18.26 -7.69
C SER A 10 62.90 17.13 -8.31
N ASP A 11 63.31 17.34 -9.55
CA ASP A 11 64.31 16.51 -10.23
C ASP A 11 65.57 16.41 -9.38
N VAL A 12 65.86 15.20 -8.87
CA VAL A 12 67.16 14.85 -8.31
C VAL A 12 67.79 13.83 -9.25
N LEU A 13 68.54 14.35 -10.22
CA LEU A 13 69.47 13.57 -11.03
C LEU A 13 70.65 13.15 -10.14
N PHE A 14 70.67 11.88 -9.73
CA PHE A 14 71.84 11.26 -9.15
C PHE A 14 72.58 10.46 -10.24
N GLU A 15 73.57 11.13 -10.84
CA GLU A 15 74.52 10.51 -11.75
C GLU A 15 75.68 9.93 -10.92
N TYR A 16 75.65 8.63 -10.65
CA TYR A 16 76.77 7.90 -10.06
C TYR A 16 77.48 7.08 -11.13
N ALA A 17 78.65 7.59 -11.56
CA ALA A 17 79.62 6.81 -12.32
C ALA A 17 80.31 5.81 -11.39
N THR A 18 80.04 4.51 -11.58
CA THR A 18 80.85 3.43 -11.00
C THR A 18 81.35 2.51 -12.11
N ASN A 19 82.64 2.64 -12.42
CA ASN A 19 83.40 1.67 -13.19
C ASN A 19 83.67 0.46 -12.28
N GLY A 20 83.06 -0.68 -12.58
CA GLY A 20 83.34 -1.91 -11.86
C GLY A 20 82.44 -3.04 -12.36
N GLY A 21 82.93 -3.81 -13.33
CA GLY A 21 82.27 -4.98 -13.85
C GLY A 21 82.09 -6.06 -12.78
N TYR A 22 80.93 -6.03 -12.14
CA TYR A 22 80.31 -7.19 -11.53
C TYR A 22 79.09 -7.50 -12.39
N THR A 23 78.97 -8.73 -12.86
CA THR A 23 77.72 -9.24 -13.45
C THR A 23 76.67 -9.25 -12.35
N THR A 24 75.99 -8.12 -12.15
CA THR A 24 74.75 -8.05 -11.40
C THR A 24 73.76 -8.88 -12.19
N LEU A 25 73.42 -10.05 -11.68
CA LEU A 25 72.34 -10.87 -12.20
C LEU A 25 71.10 -9.96 -12.15
N ASP A 26 70.72 -9.44 -13.32
CA ASP A 26 69.85 -8.28 -13.42
C ASP A 26 68.47 -8.67 -12.88
N PHE A 27 68.12 -8.11 -11.72
CA PHE A 27 66.85 -8.38 -11.06
C PHE A 27 65.67 -8.03 -11.98
N SER A 28 65.89 -7.11 -12.94
CA SER A 28 64.94 -6.76 -13.98
C SER A 28 64.59 -7.96 -14.87
N ASP A 29 65.59 -8.69 -15.38
CA ASP A 29 65.37 -9.85 -16.26
C ASP A 29 64.62 -10.99 -15.54
N MET A 30 64.88 -11.15 -14.24
CA MET A 30 64.16 -12.12 -13.41
C MET A 30 62.69 -11.70 -13.20
N ILE A 31 62.42 -10.42 -12.99
CA ILE A 31 61.05 -9.88 -12.87
C ILE A 31 60.27 -10.06 -14.17
N ASP A 32 60.88 -9.74 -15.32
CA ASP A 32 60.20 -9.84 -16.61
C ASP A 32 59.90 -11.30 -16.99
N THR A 33 60.74 -12.24 -16.54
CA THR A 33 60.48 -13.69 -16.68
C THR A 33 59.35 -14.17 -15.77
N LEU A 34 59.18 -13.60 -14.57
CA LEU A 34 58.14 -13.99 -13.61
C LEU A 34 56.77 -13.34 -13.85
N ARG A 35 56.74 -12.15 -14.45
CA ARG A 35 55.51 -11.40 -14.75
C ARG A 35 54.41 -12.24 -15.42
N PRO A 36 54.66 -13.01 -16.51
CA PRO A 36 53.60 -13.76 -17.18
C PRO A 36 53.00 -14.87 -16.30
N TYR A 37 53.79 -15.47 -15.41
CA TYR A 37 53.30 -16.50 -14.49
C TYR A 37 52.41 -15.89 -13.39
N LEU A 38 52.77 -14.71 -12.89
CA LEU A 38 51.96 -13.96 -11.92
C LEU A 38 50.65 -13.47 -12.55
N GLU A 39 50.68 -13.01 -13.79
CA GLU A 39 49.48 -12.61 -14.53
C GLU A 39 48.57 -13.81 -14.79
N LEU A 40 49.11 -14.96 -15.21
CA LEU A 40 48.33 -16.18 -15.40
C LEU A 40 47.68 -16.64 -14.09
N LEU A 41 48.43 -16.61 -12.98
CA LEU A 41 47.91 -16.93 -11.66
C LEU A 41 46.79 -15.97 -11.25
N TYR A 42 46.96 -14.66 -11.49
CA TYR A 42 45.95 -13.64 -11.23
C TYR A 42 44.69 -13.83 -12.08
N PHE A 43 44.82 -14.20 -13.35
CA PHE A 43 43.65 -14.46 -14.20
C PHE A 43 42.88 -15.71 -13.76
N ILE A 44 43.59 -16.78 -13.40
CA ILE A 44 42.97 -18.05 -12.96
C ILE A 44 42.34 -17.91 -11.57
N THR A 45 42.96 -17.17 -10.66
CA THR A 45 42.46 -17.03 -9.28
C THR A 45 41.51 -15.84 -9.13
N GLY A 46 41.81 -14.70 -9.76
CA GLY A 46 41.05 -13.47 -9.63
C GLY A 46 39.66 -13.53 -10.26
N GLY A 47 39.53 -14.09 -11.47
CA GLY A 47 38.25 -14.17 -12.18
C GLY A 47 37.17 -14.96 -11.40
N PRO A 48 37.41 -16.23 -11.05
CA PRO A 48 36.47 -17.04 -10.29
C PRO A 48 36.17 -16.47 -8.90
N VAL A 49 37.16 -15.93 -8.20
CA VAL A 49 36.98 -15.33 -6.88
C VAL A 49 36.08 -14.10 -6.95
N LEU A 50 36.30 -13.20 -7.92
CA LEU A 50 35.43 -12.05 -8.17
C LEU A 50 34.00 -12.48 -8.53
N ALA A 51 33.85 -13.52 -9.36
CA ALA A 51 32.52 -14.05 -9.71
C ALA A 51 31.78 -14.59 -8.48
N VAL A 52 32.47 -15.31 -7.58
CA VAL A 52 31.89 -15.78 -6.31
C VAL A 52 31.50 -14.61 -5.42
N PHE A 53 32.36 -13.60 -5.26
CA PHE A 53 32.02 -12.41 -4.47
C PHE A 53 30.83 -11.64 -5.04
N ALA A 54 30.76 -11.47 -6.37
CA ALA A 54 29.62 -10.85 -7.04
C ALA A 54 28.33 -11.64 -6.79
N PHE A 55 28.39 -12.97 -6.88
CA PHE A 55 27.26 -13.84 -6.58
C PHE A 55 26.80 -13.74 -5.12
N LEU A 56 27.73 -13.70 -4.16
CA LEU A 56 27.40 -13.51 -2.74
C LEU A 56 26.77 -12.14 -2.48
N ALA A 57 27.27 -11.08 -3.11
CA ALA A 57 26.70 -9.73 -3.00
C ALA A 57 25.26 -9.68 -3.54
N LEU A 58 24.98 -10.32 -4.68
CA LEU A 58 23.63 -10.41 -5.24
C LEU A 58 22.64 -11.14 -4.30
N LYS A 59 23.10 -12.21 -3.62
CA LYS A 59 22.31 -12.90 -2.60
C LYS A 59 21.99 -11.98 -1.42
N GLN A 60 22.97 -11.23 -0.91
CA GLN A 60 22.75 -10.29 0.19
C GLN A 60 21.74 -9.19 -0.17
N ILE A 61 21.82 -8.64 -1.39
CA ILE A 61 20.85 -7.65 -1.88
C ILE A 61 19.44 -8.24 -1.90
N THR A 62 19.30 -9.50 -2.29
CA THR A 62 17.99 -10.18 -2.34
C THR A 62 17.40 -10.37 -0.94
N VAL A 63 18.21 -10.84 0.02
CA VAL A 63 17.80 -10.99 1.43
C VAL A 63 17.46 -9.64 2.05
N ALA A 64 18.28 -8.61 1.81
CA ALA A 64 18.02 -7.25 2.29
C ALA A 64 16.70 -6.69 1.76
N LYS A 65 16.37 -6.90 0.47
CA LYS A 65 15.08 -6.53 -0.12
C LYS A 65 13.91 -7.27 0.52
N GLN A 66 14.05 -8.57 0.80
CA GLN A 66 13.01 -9.35 1.47
C GLN A 66 12.78 -8.90 2.92
N ASN A 67 13.86 -8.61 3.66
CA ASN A 67 13.78 -8.07 5.01
C ASN A 67 13.13 -6.69 5.03
N ALA A 68 13.51 -5.80 4.11
CA ALA A 68 12.90 -4.48 3.97
C ALA A 68 11.40 -4.56 3.66
N ARG A 69 10.99 -5.48 2.76
CA ARG A 69 9.58 -5.73 2.45
C ARG A 69 8.81 -6.25 3.66
N THR A 70 9.37 -7.22 4.38
CA THR A 70 8.74 -7.80 5.58
C THR A 70 8.59 -6.77 6.70
N ALA A 71 9.62 -5.94 6.91
CA ALA A 71 9.56 -4.84 7.88
C ALA A 71 8.50 -3.80 7.50
N SER A 72 8.45 -3.40 6.22
CA SER A 72 7.43 -2.48 5.70
C SER A 72 6.01 -3.02 5.85
N GLN A 73 5.80 -4.32 5.58
CA GLN A 73 4.50 -4.97 5.78
C GLN A 73 4.06 -4.97 7.25
N ARG A 74 4.96 -5.33 8.17
CA ARG A 74 4.68 -5.30 9.62
C ARG A 74 4.29 -3.90 10.08
N GLU A 75 4.98 -2.88 9.59
CA GLU A 75 4.68 -1.50 9.92
C GLU A 75 3.32 -1.05 9.36
N ALA A 76 3.02 -1.38 8.10
CA ALA A 76 1.70 -1.11 7.52
C ALA A 76 0.56 -1.80 8.28
N TYR A 77 0.81 -2.99 8.85
CA TYR A 77 -0.15 -3.71 9.70
C TYR A 77 -0.32 -3.04 11.06
N ARG A 78 0.77 -2.59 11.68
CA ARG A 78 0.74 -1.84 12.94
C ARG A 78 -0.08 -0.56 12.79
N ILE A 79 0.21 0.22 11.75
CA ILE A 79 -0.51 1.47 11.44
C ILE A 79 -2.00 1.17 11.18
N ALA A 80 -2.33 0.12 10.44
CA ALA A 80 -3.73 -0.26 10.22
C ALA A 80 -4.46 -0.57 11.53
N ALA A 81 -3.84 -1.34 12.44
CA ALA A 81 -4.43 -1.65 13.74
C ALA A 81 -4.62 -0.39 14.60
N GLU A 82 -3.67 0.54 14.58
CA GLU A 82 -3.80 1.84 15.25
C GLU A 82 -4.94 2.68 14.67
N GLN A 83 -5.10 2.71 13.35
CA GLN A 83 -6.21 3.43 12.72
C GLN A 83 -7.57 2.79 13.03
N VAL A 84 -7.65 1.46 13.11
CA VAL A 84 -8.88 0.77 13.58
C VAL A 84 -9.21 1.17 15.01
N LYS A 85 -8.21 1.26 15.89
CA LYS A 85 -8.40 1.75 17.27
C LYS A 85 -8.88 3.21 17.29
N CYS A 86 -8.24 4.10 16.52
CA CYS A 86 -8.65 5.49 16.38
C CYS A 86 -10.08 5.62 15.81
N TYR A 87 -10.46 4.78 14.85
CA TYR A 87 -11.82 4.76 14.33
C TYR A 87 -12.84 4.43 15.44
N ALA A 88 -12.55 3.42 16.25
CA ALA A 88 -13.44 3.01 17.33
C ALA A 88 -13.56 4.08 18.44
N HIS A 89 -12.47 4.75 18.80
CA HIS A 89 -12.45 5.71 19.91
C HIS A 89 -12.82 7.14 19.52
N GLU A 90 -12.61 7.54 18.26
CA GLU A 90 -12.80 8.94 17.85
C GLU A 90 -13.90 9.08 16.80
N VAL A 91 -13.94 8.19 15.79
CA VAL A 91 -14.93 8.31 14.70
C VAL A 91 -16.30 7.82 15.14
N ILE A 92 -16.39 6.66 15.79
CA ILE A 92 -17.69 6.11 16.23
C ILE A 92 -18.43 7.06 17.19
N PRO A 93 -17.80 7.67 18.21
CA PRO A 93 -18.51 8.61 19.08
C PRO A 93 -19.05 9.83 18.33
N LEU A 94 -18.28 10.41 17.41
CA LEU A 94 -18.74 11.53 16.58
C LEU A 94 -19.92 11.14 15.68
N LEU A 95 -19.88 9.94 15.10
CA LEU A 95 -20.99 9.41 14.31
C LEU A 95 -22.24 9.15 15.16
N ASN A 96 -22.07 8.64 16.38
CA ASN A 96 -23.19 8.41 17.30
C ASN A 96 -23.80 9.73 17.78
N GLU A 97 -22.98 10.75 18.04
CA GLU A 97 -23.46 12.10 18.38
C GLU A 97 -24.23 12.71 17.22
N LEU A 98 -23.69 12.60 16.00
CA LEU A 98 -24.35 13.04 14.79
C LEU A 98 -25.69 12.33 14.56
N ASP A 99 -25.73 11.01 14.76
CA ASP A 99 -26.96 10.21 14.65
C ASP A 99 -28.02 10.67 15.66
N LYS A 100 -27.64 10.94 16.91
CA LYS A 100 -28.55 11.51 17.92
C LYS A 100 -29.13 12.85 17.48
N LEU A 101 -28.29 13.76 16.97
CA LEU A 101 -28.76 15.07 16.50
C LEU A 101 -29.69 14.97 15.28
N ILE A 102 -29.44 14.01 14.39
CA ILE A 102 -30.30 13.73 13.22
C ILE A 102 -31.67 13.25 13.70
N ASP A 103 -31.69 12.33 14.68
CA ASP A 103 -32.91 11.76 15.24
C ASP A 103 -33.71 12.81 16.04
N GLU A 104 -33.05 13.59 16.90
CA GLU A 104 -33.65 14.66 17.71
C GLU A 104 -34.32 15.74 16.85
N LYS A 105 -33.73 16.09 15.71
CA LYS A 105 -34.26 17.11 14.79
C LYS A 105 -35.17 16.56 13.69
N ALA A 106 -35.36 15.24 13.68
CA ALA A 106 -36.13 14.50 12.68
C ALA A 106 -35.74 14.88 11.23
N ILE A 107 -34.44 14.84 10.93
CA ILE A 107 -33.92 15.19 9.59
C ILE A 107 -34.09 14.00 8.65
N ASN A 108 -35.11 14.06 7.80
CA ASN A 108 -35.47 12.96 6.89
C ASN A 108 -34.61 12.89 5.61
N VAL A 109 -33.74 13.88 5.39
CA VAL A 109 -32.88 14.00 4.20
C VAL A 109 -32.01 12.76 3.98
N PHE A 110 -31.47 12.19 5.07
CA PHE A 110 -30.57 11.04 4.99
C PHE A 110 -31.30 9.73 4.65
N SER A 111 -32.56 9.59 5.06
CA SER A 111 -33.33 8.35 4.90
C SER A 111 -34.01 8.25 3.53
N ASN A 112 -34.37 9.39 2.93
CA ASN A 112 -35.11 9.43 1.66
C ASN A 112 -34.21 9.50 0.42
N ALA A 113 -32.90 9.62 0.61
CA ALA A 113 -31.96 9.73 -0.49
C ALA A 113 -31.80 8.41 -1.24
N GLN A 114 -32.01 8.42 -2.56
CA GLN A 114 -31.72 7.28 -3.41
C GLN A 114 -30.25 7.34 -3.84
N ILE A 115 -29.48 6.36 -3.39
CA ILE A 115 -28.03 6.26 -3.64
C ILE A 115 -27.79 5.17 -4.68
N GLU A 116 -27.33 5.56 -5.86
CA GLU A 116 -26.85 4.68 -6.91
C GLU A 116 -25.32 4.69 -6.87
N VAL A 117 -24.72 3.54 -6.56
CA VAL A 117 -23.26 3.36 -6.60
C VAL A 117 -22.90 2.71 -7.92
N GLU A 118 -22.10 3.38 -8.74
CA GLU A 118 -21.55 2.88 -9.99
C GLU A 118 -20.04 2.64 -9.86
N ASP A 119 -19.45 1.96 -10.84
CA ASP A 119 -18.00 1.66 -10.84
C ASP A 119 -17.13 2.92 -10.86
N SER A 120 -17.60 3.99 -11.52
CA SER A 120 -16.86 5.24 -11.65
C SER A 120 -17.23 6.30 -10.60
N GLY A 121 -18.22 6.06 -9.73
CA GLY A 121 -18.63 7.07 -8.76
C GLY A 121 -19.98 6.81 -8.09
N VAL A 122 -20.44 7.81 -7.36
CA VAL A 122 -21.70 7.76 -6.60
C VAL A 122 -22.64 8.83 -7.14
N ARG A 123 -23.86 8.45 -7.50
CA ARG A 123 -24.94 9.40 -7.78
C ARG A 123 -25.96 9.36 -6.65
N VAL A 124 -26.29 10.53 -6.12
CA VAL A 124 -27.33 10.68 -5.11
C VAL A 124 -28.44 11.55 -5.66
N LYS A 125 -29.64 10.98 -5.73
CA LYS A 125 -30.87 11.71 -6.01
C LYS A 125 -31.50 12.05 -4.67
N ASN A 126 -31.44 13.32 -4.30
CA ASN A 126 -32.00 13.79 -3.04
C ASN A 126 -33.23 14.70 -3.30
N LYS A 127 -34.27 14.51 -2.49
CA LYS A 127 -35.45 15.38 -2.47
C LYS A 127 -35.37 16.20 -1.18
N TRP A 128 -35.00 17.46 -1.31
CA TRP A 128 -34.95 18.40 -0.19
C TRP A 128 -36.35 18.98 0.04
N ASN A 129 -36.79 19.05 1.29
CA ASN A 129 -37.98 19.80 1.66
C ASN A 129 -37.60 21.20 2.15
N ASP A 130 -38.55 22.13 2.13
CA ASP A 130 -38.37 23.45 2.71
C ASP A 130 -38.08 23.34 4.21
N GLY A 131 -36.99 23.96 4.66
CA GLY A 131 -36.51 23.93 6.06
C GLY A 131 -35.52 22.80 6.38
N ASP A 132 -35.29 21.83 5.49
CA ASP A 132 -34.26 20.80 5.70
C ASP A 132 -32.83 21.38 5.74
N LEU A 133 -32.61 22.47 4.99
CA LEU A 133 -31.32 23.18 4.95
C LEU A 133 -31.01 23.84 6.29
N ASP A 134 -32.00 24.50 6.92
CA ASP A 134 -31.81 25.18 8.21
C ASP A 134 -31.43 24.17 9.30
N LYS A 135 -32.12 23.03 9.34
CA LYS A 135 -31.78 21.92 10.24
C LYS A 135 -30.37 21.38 9.98
N LEU A 136 -29.97 21.28 8.71
CA LEU A 136 -28.64 20.82 8.34
C LEU A 136 -27.56 21.81 8.79
N VAL A 137 -27.80 23.11 8.69
CA VAL A 137 -26.89 24.17 9.16
C VAL A 137 -26.65 24.03 10.66
N GLU A 138 -27.67 23.71 11.45
CA GLU A 138 -27.51 23.56 12.90
C GLU A 138 -26.68 22.33 13.29
N ILE A 139 -26.69 21.25 12.50
CA ILE A 139 -25.85 20.05 12.74
C ILE A 139 -24.51 20.10 11.99
N ALA A 140 -24.30 21.11 11.16
CA ALA A 140 -23.13 21.23 10.30
C ALA A 140 -21.79 21.16 11.06
N PRO A 141 -21.61 21.77 12.25
CA PRO A 141 -20.34 21.67 12.98
C PRO A 141 -19.98 20.23 13.35
N THR A 142 -20.94 19.46 13.88
CA THR A 142 -20.73 18.05 14.25
C THR A 142 -20.52 17.18 13.01
N LEU A 143 -21.29 17.42 11.95
CA LEU A 143 -21.14 16.72 10.67
C LEU A 143 -19.75 16.96 10.05
N VAL A 144 -19.30 18.21 9.96
CA VAL A 144 -17.98 18.57 9.41
C VAL A 144 -16.87 17.96 10.26
N SER A 145 -17.01 17.94 11.59
CA SER A 145 -16.05 17.28 12.48
C SER A 145 -15.94 15.77 12.19
N ALA A 146 -17.08 15.09 12.06
CA ALA A 146 -17.12 13.67 11.72
C ALA A 146 -16.52 13.38 10.34
N LEU A 147 -16.84 14.20 9.33
CA LEU A 147 -16.30 14.07 7.98
C LEU A 147 -14.79 14.33 7.93
N ASN A 148 -14.30 15.35 8.62
CA ASN A 148 -12.86 15.63 8.69
C ASN A 148 -12.11 14.45 9.33
N ARG A 149 -12.67 13.85 10.39
CA ARG A 149 -12.05 12.68 11.03
C ARG A 149 -12.09 11.45 10.14
N LEU A 150 -13.20 11.21 9.44
CA LEU A 150 -13.31 10.15 8.44
C LEU A 150 -12.32 10.32 7.28
N GLU A 151 -12.04 11.55 6.87
CA GLU A 151 -11.11 11.86 5.78
C GLU A 151 -9.67 11.59 6.19
N VAL A 152 -9.28 12.03 7.39
CA VAL A 152 -7.96 11.70 7.95
C VAL A 152 -7.80 10.19 8.07
N PHE A 153 -8.83 9.48 8.55
CA PHE A 153 -8.82 8.03 8.61
C PHE A 153 -8.66 7.39 7.22
N ALA A 154 -9.44 7.84 6.23
CA ALA A 154 -9.40 7.29 4.88
C ALA A 154 -8.05 7.53 4.17
N LEU A 155 -7.42 8.68 4.44
CA LEU A 155 -6.12 9.06 3.89
C LEU A 155 -5.03 8.01 4.13
N PHE A 156 -4.99 7.37 5.29
CA PHE A 156 -3.98 6.34 5.61
C PHE A 156 -4.05 5.13 4.67
N PHE A 157 -5.25 4.77 4.21
CA PHE A 157 -5.47 3.61 3.35
C PHE A 157 -5.35 3.98 1.87
N THR A 158 -5.88 5.13 1.45
CA THR A 158 -5.77 5.59 0.07
C THR A 158 -4.33 5.95 -0.32
N SER A 159 -3.52 6.42 0.62
CA SER A 159 -2.09 6.66 0.44
C SER A 159 -1.22 5.39 0.51
N ARG A 160 -1.82 4.23 0.82
CA ARG A 160 -1.15 2.91 0.98
C ARG A 160 -0.11 2.85 2.11
N VAL A 161 -0.18 3.77 3.07
CA VAL A 161 0.66 3.75 4.27
C VAL A 161 0.21 2.64 5.23
N ALA A 162 -1.10 2.45 5.36
CA ALA A 162 -1.70 1.40 6.17
C ALA A 162 -2.23 0.24 5.31
N SER A 163 -2.21 -0.97 5.86
CA SER A 163 -2.85 -2.12 5.21
C SER A 163 -4.36 -2.04 5.29
N GLU A 164 -4.96 -1.72 4.15
CA GLU A 164 -6.40 -1.62 3.96
C GLU A 164 -7.14 -2.94 4.27
N GLN A 165 -6.58 -4.09 3.88
CA GLN A 165 -7.20 -5.41 4.08
C GLN A 165 -7.49 -5.72 5.57
N ILE A 166 -6.55 -5.39 6.46
CA ILE A 166 -6.69 -5.62 7.91
C ILE A 166 -7.76 -4.70 8.51
N ALA A 167 -7.82 -3.46 8.05
CA ALA A 167 -8.85 -2.52 8.50
C ALA A 167 -10.24 -2.94 8.01
N TYR A 168 -10.36 -3.35 6.75
CA TYR A 168 -11.63 -3.79 6.17
C TYR A 168 -12.23 -4.98 6.91
N SER A 169 -11.44 -6.00 7.24
CA SER A 169 -11.93 -7.18 7.98
C SER A 169 -12.48 -6.83 9.37
N SER A 170 -12.01 -5.73 9.96
CA SER A 170 -12.37 -5.31 11.32
C SER A 170 -13.56 -4.35 11.35
N ILE A 171 -13.56 -3.33 10.47
CA ILE A 171 -14.51 -2.20 10.53
C ILE A 171 -15.15 -1.86 9.19
N GLY A 172 -14.84 -2.60 8.11
CA GLY A 172 -15.28 -2.30 6.75
C GLY A 172 -16.80 -2.20 6.61
N THR A 173 -17.54 -3.13 7.24
CA THR A 173 -19.01 -3.12 7.21
C THR A 173 -19.61 -1.88 7.85
N THR A 174 -19.08 -1.47 9.01
CA THR A 174 -19.56 -0.29 9.74
C THR A 174 -19.21 0.99 8.98
N TYR A 175 -17.99 1.11 8.47
CA TYR A 175 -17.55 2.25 7.66
C TYR A 175 -18.43 2.42 6.42
N VAL A 176 -18.62 1.37 5.62
CA VAL A 176 -19.45 1.44 4.40
C VAL A 176 -20.88 1.86 4.74
N ARG A 177 -21.45 1.37 5.85
CA ARG A 177 -22.80 1.76 6.29
C ARG A 177 -22.85 3.22 6.69
N SER A 178 -21.93 3.67 7.53
CA SER A 178 -21.89 5.05 8.03
C SER A 178 -21.65 6.05 6.90
N VAL A 179 -20.65 5.80 6.04
CA VAL A 179 -20.39 6.68 4.88
C VAL A 179 -21.58 6.68 3.94
N LYS A 180 -22.19 5.51 3.65
CA LYS A 180 -23.38 5.45 2.79
C LYS A 180 -24.52 6.32 3.31
N LYS A 181 -24.77 6.31 4.63
CA LYS A 181 -25.78 7.19 5.27
C LYS A 181 -25.46 8.67 5.08
N LEU A 182 -24.18 9.04 5.12
CA LEU A 182 -23.72 10.44 5.05
C LEU A 182 -23.51 10.97 3.62
N LEU A 183 -23.51 10.11 2.60
CA LEU A 183 -23.33 10.49 1.18
C LEU A 183 -24.22 11.66 0.70
N PRO A 184 -25.51 11.76 1.09
CA PRO A 184 -26.34 12.88 0.65
C PRO A 184 -25.84 14.25 1.13
N ALA A 185 -25.35 14.32 2.37
CA ALA A 185 -24.75 15.54 2.90
C ALA A 185 -23.37 15.79 2.30
N PHE A 186 -22.60 14.72 2.06
CA PHE A 186 -21.30 14.79 1.41
C PHE A 186 -21.39 15.49 0.04
N ILE A 187 -22.29 15.04 -0.84
CA ILE A 187 -22.41 15.59 -2.19
C ILE A 187 -22.93 17.02 -2.17
N GLY A 188 -23.77 17.37 -1.19
CA GLY A 188 -24.24 18.75 -1.00
C GLY A 188 -23.15 19.71 -0.51
N LEU A 189 -22.21 19.23 0.31
CA LEU A 189 -21.14 20.02 0.92
C LEU A 189 -19.80 19.98 0.17
N ALA A 190 -19.60 18.98 -0.70
CA ALA A 190 -18.33 18.78 -1.40
C ALA A 190 -18.10 19.88 -2.45
N ASN A 191 -17.34 20.90 -2.06
CA ASN A 191 -16.75 21.85 -3.01
C ASN A 191 -15.61 21.16 -3.78
N LYS A 192 -15.92 20.71 -5.00
CA LYS A 192 -15.09 20.10 -6.06
C LYS A 192 -14.06 19.01 -5.70
N ASN A 193 -13.42 18.98 -4.54
CA ASN A 193 -12.43 17.97 -4.12
C ASN A 193 -12.37 17.75 -2.58
N SER A 194 -13.22 18.41 -1.79
CA SER A 194 -13.28 18.12 -0.36
C SER A 194 -13.71 16.66 -0.16
N TYR A 195 -12.90 15.90 0.58
CA TYR A 195 -13.18 14.53 1.03
C TYR A 195 -12.98 13.39 0.00
N GLU A 196 -12.10 13.58 -0.99
CA GLU A 196 -11.81 12.57 -2.02
C GLU A 196 -11.38 11.20 -1.44
N ASN A 197 -10.68 11.18 -0.30
CA ASN A 197 -10.18 9.93 0.26
C ASN A 197 -11.32 9.08 0.83
N ILE A 198 -12.33 9.69 1.46
CA ILE A 198 -13.54 8.98 1.90
C ILE A 198 -14.21 8.29 0.72
N LEU A 199 -14.42 8.98 -0.41
CA LEU A 199 -15.09 8.38 -1.57
C LEU A 199 -14.27 7.25 -2.18
N LYS A 200 -12.95 7.44 -2.35
CA LYS A 200 -12.05 6.40 -2.86
C LYS A 200 -12.11 5.14 -2.00
N LEU A 201 -12.00 5.30 -0.68
CA LEU A 201 -12.04 4.18 0.25
C LEU A 201 -13.42 3.53 0.30
N PHE A 202 -14.49 4.33 0.28
CA PHE A 202 -15.87 3.86 0.23
C PHE A 202 -16.14 3.01 -1.01
N LEU A 203 -15.77 3.47 -2.21
CA LEU A 203 -15.98 2.72 -3.45
C LEU A 203 -15.24 1.38 -3.40
N LEU A 204 -13.98 1.39 -2.98
CA LEU A 204 -13.17 0.18 -2.82
C LEU A 204 -13.83 -0.82 -1.85
N TRP A 205 -14.26 -0.38 -0.68
CA TRP A 205 -14.87 -1.23 0.34
C TRP A 205 -16.29 -1.68 -0.02
N HIS A 206 -17.05 -0.82 -0.70
CA HIS A 206 -18.39 -1.14 -1.18
C HIS A 206 -18.33 -2.24 -2.26
N GLN A 207 -17.43 -2.12 -3.23
CA GLN A 207 -17.22 -3.15 -4.27
C GLN A 207 -16.81 -4.48 -3.65
N ARG A 208 -15.89 -4.47 -2.68
CA ARG A 208 -15.48 -5.69 -1.96
C ARG A 208 -16.67 -6.34 -1.25
N LYS A 209 -17.45 -5.56 -0.51
CA LYS A 209 -18.64 -6.05 0.20
C LYS A 209 -19.69 -6.64 -0.74
N GLU A 210 -19.88 -6.01 -1.89
CA GLU A 210 -20.82 -6.48 -2.91
C GLU A 210 -20.34 -7.78 -3.55
N SER A 211 -19.04 -7.91 -3.83
CA SER A 211 -18.42 -9.16 -4.28
C SER A 211 -18.63 -10.29 -3.26
N GLU A 212 -18.38 -10.01 -1.97
CA GLU A 212 -18.60 -10.98 -0.88
C GLU A 212 -20.06 -11.43 -0.80
N ARG A 213 -21.02 -10.50 -0.99
CA ARG A 213 -22.46 -10.81 -1.04
C ARG A 213 -22.80 -11.73 -2.22
N LEU A 214 -22.30 -11.40 -3.41
CA LEU A 214 -22.55 -12.20 -4.63
C LEU A 214 -21.93 -13.60 -4.54
N GLU A 215 -20.75 -13.72 -3.93
CA GLU A 215 -20.11 -15.02 -3.69
C GLU A 215 -20.92 -15.88 -2.71
N GLN A 216 -21.46 -15.29 -1.64
CA GLN A 216 -22.34 -15.97 -0.71
C GLN A 216 -23.62 -16.45 -1.41
N GLU A 217 -24.25 -15.60 -2.22
CA GLU A 217 -25.44 -15.94 -3.00
C GLU A 217 -25.17 -17.06 -4.00
N LYS A 218 -24.04 -16.99 -4.72
CA LYS A 218 -23.60 -18.06 -5.61
C LYS A 218 -23.43 -19.38 -4.85
N ALA A 219 -22.76 -19.36 -3.70
CA ALA A 219 -22.57 -20.55 -2.88
C ALA A 219 -23.92 -21.14 -2.42
N ASP A 220 -24.87 -20.30 -2.04
CA ASP A 220 -26.19 -20.75 -1.59
C ASP A 220 -27.07 -21.26 -2.73
N ILE A 221 -27.03 -20.65 -3.91
CA ILE A 221 -27.68 -21.16 -5.12
C ILE A 221 -27.10 -22.53 -5.49
N GLN A 222 -25.77 -22.68 -5.46
CA GLN A 222 -25.12 -23.97 -5.73
C GLN A 222 -25.52 -25.05 -4.72
N LYS A 223 -25.63 -24.71 -3.43
CA LYS A 223 -26.15 -25.64 -2.41
C LYS A 223 -27.60 -26.03 -2.70
N ARG A 224 -28.46 -25.09 -3.12
CA ARG A 224 -29.86 -25.36 -3.49
C ARG A 224 -29.95 -26.27 -4.72
N LEU A 225 -29.16 -26.02 -5.76
CA LEU A 225 -29.09 -26.88 -6.97
C LEU A 225 -28.68 -28.31 -6.62
N ARG A 226 -27.67 -28.49 -5.76
CA ARG A 226 -27.25 -29.82 -5.29
C ARG A 226 -28.35 -30.55 -4.51
N LYS A 227 -29.20 -29.84 -3.76
CA LYS A 227 -30.33 -30.42 -3.03
C LYS A 227 -31.49 -30.81 -3.94
N ILE A 228 -31.73 -30.05 -5.00
CA ILE A 228 -32.76 -30.37 -6.01
C ILE A 228 -32.36 -31.60 -6.81
N GLY A 229 -31.04 -31.85 -6.95
CA GLY A 229 -30.41 -33.12 -7.30
C GLY A 229 -31.15 -33.87 -8.40
N ASP A 230 -30.71 -33.69 -9.65
CA ASP A 230 -31.21 -34.34 -10.87
C ASP A 230 -31.94 -35.64 -10.56
N LYS A 231 -33.26 -35.55 -10.32
CA LYS A 231 -34.15 -36.67 -10.54
C LYS A 231 -34.10 -36.88 -12.05
N LYS A 232 -33.04 -37.54 -12.52
CA LYS A 232 -32.98 -38.10 -13.85
C LYS A 232 -34.21 -38.98 -13.92
N ILE A 233 -35.18 -38.54 -14.70
CA ILE A 233 -36.28 -39.40 -15.09
C ILE A 233 -35.61 -40.47 -15.94
N GLU A 234 -35.41 -41.65 -15.35
CA GLU A 234 -34.98 -42.80 -16.12
C GLU A 234 -36.05 -43.06 -17.18
N ALA A 235 -35.64 -43.14 -18.44
CA ALA A 235 -36.57 -43.40 -19.52
C ALA A 235 -37.16 -44.81 -19.33
N ILE A 236 -38.48 -44.89 -19.24
CA ILE A 236 -39.22 -46.16 -19.21
C ILE A 236 -39.06 -46.78 -20.60
N GLY A 237 -38.13 -47.72 -20.78
CA GLY A 237 -38.01 -48.49 -22.03
C GLY A 237 -36.61 -48.95 -22.47
N THR A 238 -35.53 -48.71 -21.73
CA THR A 238 -34.16 -49.16 -22.13
C THR A 238 -33.66 -50.43 -21.43
N ASN A 239 -34.54 -51.20 -20.80
CA ASN A 239 -34.20 -52.57 -20.34
C ASN A 239 -34.84 -53.57 -21.31
N ASP A 240 -34.22 -53.76 -22.47
CA ASP A 240 -34.34 -54.97 -23.30
C ASP A 240 -32.92 -55.46 -23.65
#